data_AF-A0A2A4STY4-F1
#
_entry.id   AF-A0A2A4STY4-F1
#
_cell.length_a   1.000
_cell.length_b   1.000
_cell.length_c   1.000
_cell.angle_alpha   90.00
_cell.angle_beta   90.00
_cell.angle_gamma   90.00
#
_symmetry.space_group_name_H-M   'P 1'
#
loop_
_entity.id
_entity.type
_entity.pdbx_description
1 polymer ?
#
loop_
_entity_poly.entity_id
_entity_poly.type
_entity_poly.pdbx_seq_one_letter_code
_entity_poly.pdbx_strand_id
1 'polypeptide(L)'
;MTAQGIPTPPSGIPLPPIPPVPPIPGGGAPVPPKPPVPPVTQPTTPIPVVPTDPVVMTPATTQDPAVKDDNKTDDKKDEEETPIVPIGNFGKKSGFTTTITLPTHSLDFDENLFLTLLAGSISLNRAEKKQIIMSLPKLSQFQIDELIKIFQEEKRKFSELDVKHKEQLKKLENKHSAEWESIEMEMQQTQVSDEENTEADDIRKSLGIS
;
A
#
# COMPACT_ATOMS: atom_id res chain seq x y z
N MET A 1 -0.68 38.54 -46.02
CA MET A 1 -0.34 37.34 -45.25
C MET A 1 0.50 37.81 -44.08
N THR A 2 -0.09 37.85 -42.88
CA THR A 2 0.56 38.44 -41.69
C THR A 2 0.45 37.45 -40.55
N ALA A 3 1.60 36.98 -40.07
CA ALA A 3 1.74 35.95 -39.05
C ALA A 3 1.42 36.52 -37.66
N GLN A 4 0.65 35.77 -36.87
CA GLN A 4 0.35 36.06 -35.46
C GLN A 4 1.51 35.58 -34.58
N GLY A 5 2.00 36.47 -33.71
CA GLY A 5 3.03 36.20 -32.70
C GLY A 5 2.46 35.58 -31.42
N ILE A 6 3.26 34.72 -30.80
CA ILE A 6 2.96 33.99 -29.55
C ILE A 6 3.26 34.91 -28.34
N PRO A 7 2.38 34.98 -27.32
CA PRO A 7 2.68 35.71 -26.09
C PRO A 7 3.62 34.93 -25.16
N THR A 8 4.69 35.58 -24.71
CA THR A 8 5.63 35.12 -23.67
C THR A 8 5.01 35.22 -22.26
N PRO A 9 5.34 34.31 -21.32
CA PRO A 9 4.88 34.38 -19.94
C PRO A 9 5.61 35.49 -19.14
N PRO A 10 4.94 36.12 -18.16
CA PRO A 10 5.54 37.15 -17.33
C PRO A 10 6.60 36.57 -16.37
N SER A 11 7.78 37.17 -16.39
CA SER A 11 8.86 36.94 -15.43
C SER A 11 8.64 37.80 -14.18
N GLY A 12 8.81 37.22 -12.99
CA GLY A 12 9.11 37.98 -11.77
C GLY A 12 8.08 37.87 -10.65
N ILE A 13 8.15 36.78 -9.87
CA ILE A 13 7.76 36.82 -8.47
C ILE A 13 9.04 36.76 -7.64
N PRO A 14 9.41 37.84 -6.91
CA PRO A 14 10.57 37.82 -6.03
C PRO A 14 10.34 36.83 -4.87
N LEU A 15 11.29 35.91 -4.69
CA LEU A 15 11.32 35.01 -3.54
C LEU A 15 11.52 35.80 -2.24
N PRO A 16 10.85 35.42 -1.14
CA PRO A 16 11.07 36.06 0.16
C PRO A 16 12.49 35.76 0.67
N PRO A 17 13.06 36.65 1.50
CA PRO A 17 14.39 36.48 2.08
C PRO A 17 14.43 35.24 2.99
N ILE A 18 15.44 34.40 2.77
CA ILE A 18 15.71 33.21 3.58
C ILE A 18 16.17 33.68 4.98
N PRO A 19 15.60 33.16 6.08
CA PRO A 19 16.05 33.50 7.43
C PRO A 19 17.49 33.00 7.68
N PRO A 20 18.28 33.69 8.51
CA PRO A 20 19.64 33.26 8.84
C PRO A 20 19.62 31.89 9.55
N VAL A 21 20.45 30.97 9.05
CA VAL A 21 20.66 29.65 9.65
C VAL A 21 21.31 29.83 11.02
N PRO A 22 20.77 29.23 12.10
CA PRO A 22 21.40 29.29 13.41
C PRO A 22 22.76 28.57 13.38
N PRO A 23 23.78 29.10 14.09
CA PRO A 23 25.08 28.46 14.17
C PRO A 23 24.95 27.10 14.85
N ILE A 24 25.47 26.07 14.17
CA ILE A 24 25.57 24.70 14.69
C ILE A 24 26.53 24.73 15.89
N PRO A 25 26.10 24.37 17.11
CA PRO A 25 27.00 24.26 18.25
C PRO A 25 27.99 23.11 18.00
N GLY A 26 29.24 23.47 17.72
CA GLY A 26 30.37 22.55 17.81
C GLY A 26 30.54 22.12 19.27
N GLY A 27 30.01 20.95 19.60
CA GLY A 27 30.18 20.29 20.89
C GLY A 27 30.40 18.81 20.63
N GLY A 28 31.67 18.41 20.53
CA GLY A 28 32.06 17.00 20.52
C GLY A 28 31.67 16.35 21.84
N ALA A 29 30.58 15.59 21.81
CA ALA A 29 30.28 14.62 22.86
C ALA A 29 30.91 13.27 22.48
N PRO A 30 31.63 12.59 23.40
CA PRO A 30 32.11 11.25 23.16
C PRO A 30 30.91 10.31 22.94
N VAL A 31 30.95 9.59 21.81
CA VAL A 31 30.03 8.49 21.54
C VAL A 31 30.16 7.43 22.65
N PRO A 32 29.08 7.04 23.34
CA PRO A 32 29.14 5.90 24.24
C PRO A 32 29.45 4.62 23.46
N PRO A 33 30.23 3.67 24.02
CA PRO A 33 30.49 2.41 23.36
C PRO A 33 29.17 1.68 23.07
N LYS A 34 29.05 1.23 21.83
CA LYS A 34 27.93 0.42 21.35
C LYS A 34 27.78 -0.81 22.26
N PRO A 35 26.58 -1.14 22.76
CA PRO A 35 26.37 -2.36 23.53
C PRO A 35 26.71 -3.59 22.69
N PRO A 36 27.23 -4.67 23.31
CA PRO A 36 27.55 -5.91 22.60
C PRO A 36 26.29 -6.45 21.92
N VAL A 37 26.40 -6.70 20.62
CA VAL A 37 25.36 -7.34 19.83
C VAL A 37 25.16 -8.75 20.39
N PRO A 38 23.94 -9.14 20.81
CA PRO A 38 23.69 -10.53 21.21
C PRO A 38 23.95 -11.44 20.00
N PRO A 39 24.51 -12.65 20.20
CA PRO A 39 24.78 -13.57 19.12
C PRO A 39 23.46 -13.93 18.41
N VAL A 40 23.40 -13.61 17.12
CA VAL A 40 22.35 -14.07 16.23
C VAL A 40 22.52 -15.58 16.06
N THR A 41 21.69 -16.35 16.77
CA THR A 41 21.46 -17.76 16.45
C THR A 41 20.69 -17.83 15.13
N GLN A 42 21.42 -17.98 14.03
CA GLN A 42 20.83 -18.36 12.76
C GLN A 42 20.28 -19.79 12.88
N PRO A 43 19.01 -20.06 12.57
CA PRO A 43 18.57 -21.41 12.31
C PRO A 43 19.15 -21.86 10.95
N THR A 44 20.19 -22.69 11.00
CA THR A 44 20.71 -23.42 9.85
C THR A 44 19.67 -24.45 9.41
N THR A 45 18.94 -24.13 8.34
CA THR A 45 18.23 -25.16 7.57
C THR A 45 19.26 -25.91 6.72
N PRO A 46 19.28 -27.26 6.76
CA PRO A 46 20.19 -28.04 5.94
C PRO A 46 19.78 -27.95 4.46
N ILE A 47 20.71 -27.47 3.65
CA ILE A 47 20.64 -27.54 2.19
C ILE A 47 20.85 -29.02 1.80
N PRO A 48 19.98 -29.64 1.00
CA PRO A 48 20.25 -30.98 0.48
C PRO A 48 21.43 -30.91 -0.49
N VAL A 49 22.49 -31.64 -0.15
CA VAL A 49 23.65 -31.90 -0.99
C VAL A 49 23.20 -32.75 -2.17
N VAL A 50 23.25 -32.18 -3.37
CA VAL A 50 23.21 -32.92 -4.63
C VAL A 50 24.58 -33.59 -4.82
N PRO A 51 24.67 -34.94 -4.93
CA PRO A 51 25.92 -35.60 -5.26
C PRO A 51 26.26 -35.35 -6.73
N THR A 52 27.43 -34.75 -6.97
CA THR A 52 28.09 -34.73 -8.27
C THR A 52 28.86 -36.03 -8.47
N ASP A 53 28.29 -36.96 -9.24
CA ASP A 53 29.05 -38.08 -9.81
C ASP A 53 29.65 -37.67 -11.17
N PRO A 54 30.94 -37.98 -11.41
CA PRO A 54 31.56 -37.78 -12.71
C PRO A 54 31.15 -38.90 -13.69
N VAL A 55 30.37 -38.56 -14.71
CA VAL A 55 30.07 -39.48 -15.83
C VAL A 55 31.34 -39.70 -16.65
N VAL A 56 31.87 -40.92 -16.52
CA VAL A 56 32.84 -41.53 -17.41
C VAL A 56 32.14 -42.03 -18.68
N MET A 57 32.80 -41.82 -19.81
CA MET A 57 32.44 -42.20 -21.17
C MET A 57 32.02 -43.67 -21.35
N THR A 58 31.02 -43.90 -22.21
CA THR A 58 31.00 -45.06 -23.13
C THR A 58 30.48 -44.64 -24.51
N PRO A 59 31.14 -45.06 -25.61
CA PRO A 59 30.61 -44.95 -26.96
C PRO A 59 30.03 -46.30 -27.40
N ALA A 60 28.79 -46.33 -27.88
CA ALA A 60 28.28 -47.46 -28.68
C ALA A 60 27.10 -47.03 -29.55
N THR A 61 27.42 -46.77 -30.82
CA THR A 61 26.66 -47.12 -32.02
C THR A 61 25.45 -48.04 -31.83
N THR A 62 24.30 -47.66 -32.38
CA THR A 62 23.39 -48.48 -33.21
C THR A 62 22.25 -47.56 -33.70
N GLN A 63 22.39 -47.04 -34.93
CA GLN A 63 21.54 -47.34 -36.09
C GLN A 63 20.11 -46.75 -36.06
N ASP A 64 19.95 -45.76 -36.94
CA ASP A 64 18.75 -45.45 -37.74
C ASP A 64 18.07 -46.75 -38.25
N PRO A 65 16.74 -46.79 -38.41
CA PRO A 65 16.21 -46.25 -39.66
C PRO A 65 14.90 -45.44 -39.56
N ALA A 66 14.84 -44.45 -40.44
CA ALA A 66 13.69 -44.12 -41.31
C ALA A 66 12.63 -43.09 -40.86
N VAL A 67 12.82 -41.88 -41.40
CA VAL A 67 11.91 -41.12 -42.28
C VAL A 67 10.44 -40.99 -41.83
N LYS A 68 10.06 -39.75 -41.48
CA LYS A 68 9.05 -38.98 -42.23
C LYS A 68 9.12 -37.48 -41.92
N ASP A 69 9.60 -36.78 -42.94
CA ASP A 69 9.36 -35.38 -43.27
C ASP A 69 7.86 -35.13 -43.37
N ASP A 70 7.35 -34.06 -42.75
CA ASP A 70 6.28 -33.22 -43.30
C ASP A 70 6.03 -32.01 -42.38
N ASN A 71 6.51 -30.86 -42.85
CA ASN A 71 5.74 -29.62 -42.98
C ASN A 71 5.21 -28.88 -41.72
N LYS A 72 5.90 -27.78 -41.38
CA LYS A 72 5.37 -26.41 -41.24
C LYS A 72 3.97 -26.28 -40.61
N THR A 73 3.90 -25.68 -39.43
CA THR A 73 2.97 -24.55 -39.18
C THR A 73 3.56 -23.64 -38.10
N ASP A 74 3.85 -22.43 -38.56
CA ASP A 74 4.10 -21.22 -37.81
C ASP A 74 2.82 -20.92 -37.01
N ASP A 75 2.77 -21.29 -35.73
CA ASP A 75 1.73 -20.82 -34.81
C ASP A 75 2.29 -19.58 -34.09
N LYS A 76 2.41 -18.49 -34.85
CA LYS A 76 2.21 -17.17 -34.29
C LYS A 76 0.77 -17.13 -33.82
N LYS A 77 0.58 -17.50 -32.56
CA LYS A 77 -0.64 -17.19 -31.84
C LYS A 77 -0.68 -15.67 -31.74
N ASP A 78 -1.41 -15.07 -32.68
CA ASP A 78 -1.97 -13.74 -32.56
C ASP A 78 -2.48 -13.62 -31.12
N GLU A 79 -1.81 -12.78 -30.34
CA GLU A 79 -2.33 -12.25 -29.10
C GLU A 79 -3.51 -11.37 -29.49
N GLU A 80 -4.65 -12.02 -29.75
CA GLU A 80 -5.95 -11.38 -29.78
C GLU A 80 -6.08 -10.68 -28.43
N GLU A 81 -5.84 -9.37 -28.46
CA GLU A 81 -5.96 -8.45 -27.33
C GLU A 81 -7.42 -8.50 -26.90
N THR A 82 -7.75 -9.49 -26.07
CA THR A 82 -9.09 -9.68 -25.54
C THR A 82 -9.45 -8.38 -24.84
N PRO A 83 -10.57 -7.73 -25.19
CA PRO A 83 -10.96 -6.49 -24.57
C PRO A 83 -10.95 -6.68 -23.06
N ILE A 84 -10.15 -5.87 -22.37
CA ILE A 84 -10.03 -5.86 -20.91
C ILE A 84 -11.42 -5.49 -20.36
N VAL A 85 -12.26 -6.50 -20.18
CA VAL A 85 -13.55 -6.35 -19.51
C VAL A 85 -13.21 -6.09 -18.05
N PRO A 86 -13.65 -4.97 -17.45
CA PRO A 86 -13.34 -4.70 -16.06
C PRO A 86 -14.01 -5.76 -15.18
N ILE A 87 -13.21 -6.68 -14.66
CA ILE A 87 -13.67 -7.81 -13.84
C ILE A 87 -13.47 -7.43 -12.38
N GLY A 88 -14.47 -6.79 -11.80
CA GLY A 88 -14.49 -6.66 -10.36
C GLY A 88 -15.42 -5.57 -9.87
N ASN A 89 -16.17 -5.92 -8.83
CA ASN A 89 -16.74 -4.95 -7.91
C ASN A 89 -15.68 -4.43 -6.92
N PHE A 90 -14.40 -4.48 -7.27
CA PHE A 90 -13.31 -4.05 -6.41
C PHE A 90 -13.46 -2.56 -6.07
N GLY A 91 -13.63 -2.25 -4.79
CA GLY A 91 -13.96 -0.90 -4.33
C GLY A 91 -15.33 -0.38 -4.79
N LYS A 92 -16.22 -1.22 -5.35
CA LYS A 92 -17.65 -0.96 -5.60
C LYS A 92 -18.49 -1.74 -4.59
N LYS A 93 -18.28 -1.46 -3.30
CA LYS A 93 -19.24 -1.83 -2.28
C LYS A 93 -20.37 -0.80 -2.31
N SER A 94 -21.38 -1.04 -3.14
CA SER A 94 -22.63 -0.28 -3.06
C SER A 94 -23.25 -0.55 -1.69
N GLY A 95 -23.22 0.43 -0.80
CA GLY A 95 -23.68 0.28 0.59
C GLY A 95 -22.59 -0.04 1.61
N PHE A 96 -21.33 0.35 1.36
CA PHE A 96 -20.31 0.35 2.40
C PHE A 96 -20.76 1.25 3.57
N THR A 97 -20.97 0.65 4.72
CA THR A 97 -21.26 1.33 5.99
C THR A 97 -20.10 1.08 6.92
N THR A 98 -19.52 2.14 7.48
CA THR A 98 -18.49 2.03 8.50
C THR A 98 -18.93 2.70 9.78
N THR A 99 -18.51 2.14 10.90
CA THR A 99 -18.75 2.70 12.24
C THR A 99 -17.62 3.65 12.66
N ILE A 100 -16.57 3.77 11.85
CA ILE A 100 -15.45 4.68 12.11
C ILE A 100 -15.90 6.12 11.90
N THR A 101 -15.82 6.91 12.95
CA THR A 101 -16.00 8.36 12.91
C THR A 101 -14.67 9.03 12.59
N LEU A 102 -14.67 9.96 11.64
CA LEU A 102 -13.47 10.72 11.32
C LEU A 102 -13.22 11.77 12.42
N PRO A 103 -11.97 12.00 12.82
CA PRO A 103 -11.63 13.11 13.71
C PRO A 103 -12.03 14.45 13.07
N THR A 104 -12.37 15.43 13.91
CA THR A 104 -12.68 16.78 13.45
C THR A 104 -11.56 17.34 12.58
N HIS A 105 -11.89 17.76 11.36
CA HIS A 105 -10.95 18.27 10.37
C HIS A 105 -11.54 19.46 9.61
N SER A 106 -10.68 20.27 9.01
CA SER A 106 -11.07 21.46 8.23
C SER A 106 -10.94 21.26 6.71
N LEU A 107 -10.87 20.00 6.27
CA LEU A 107 -10.69 19.62 4.87
C LEU A 107 -12.05 19.50 4.17
N ASP A 108 -12.08 19.80 2.88
CA ASP A 108 -13.28 19.73 2.05
C ASP A 108 -13.19 18.52 1.12
N PHE A 109 -13.79 17.40 1.50
CA PHE A 109 -13.85 16.18 0.68
C PHE A 109 -15.05 15.30 1.07
N ASP A 110 -15.40 14.35 0.20
CA ASP A 110 -16.43 13.35 0.51
C ASP A 110 -15.85 12.27 1.43
N GLU A 111 -16.15 12.39 2.73
CA GLU A 111 -15.72 11.47 3.78
C GLU A 111 -16.14 10.02 3.52
N ASN A 112 -17.36 9.80 3.00
CA ASN A 112 -17.88 8.46 2.74
C ASN A 112 -17.14 7.83 1.56
N LEU A 113 -16.90 8.60 0.50
CA LEU A 113 -16.10 8.16 -0.63
C LEU A 113 -14.67 7.84 -0.18
N PHE A 114 -14.05 8.72 0.61
CA PHE A 114 -12.70 8.52 1.12
C PHE A 114 -12.60 7.26 1.98
N LEU A 115 -13.50 7.07 2.94
CA LEU A 115 -13.55 5.87 3.78
C LEU A 115 -13.78 4.60 2.96
N THR A 116 -14.64 4.66 1.95
CA THR A 116 -14.86 3.53 1.02
C THR A 116 -13.57 3.18 0.26
N LEU A 117 -12.85 4.19 -0.23
CA LEU A 117 -11.58 4.03 -0.94
C LEU A 117 -10.47 3.52 0.00
N LEU A 118 -10.38 4.07 1.22
CA LEU A 118 -9.39 3.69 2.22
C LEU A 118 -9.60 2.25 2.71
N ALA A 119 -10.85 1.85 2.95
CA ALA A 119 -11.19 0.49 3.33
C ALA A 119 -10.84 -0.51 2.22
N GLY A 120 -11.13 -0.13 0.97
CA GLY A 120 -10.82 -0.91 -0.23
C GLY A 120 -9.36 -0.91 -0.65
N SER A 121 -8.55 0.03 -0.15
CA SER A 121 -7.13 0.12 -0.54
C SER A 121 -6.35 -1.08 -0.01
N ILE A 122 -5.57 -1.68 -0.90
CA ILE A 122 -4.68 -2.80 -0.59
C ILE A 122 -3.22 -2.38 -0.47
N SER A 123 -2.90 -1.15 -0.92
CA SER A 123 -1.58 -0.56 -0.74
C SER A 123 -1.27 -0.18 0.71
N LEU A 124 -2.28 -0.25 1.59
CA LEU A 124 -2.17 0.12 3.00
C LEU A 124 -2.49 -1.07 3.90
N ASN A 125 -1.62 -1.30 4.88
CA ASN A 125 -1.87 -2.23 5.97
C ASN A 125 -2.77 -1.63 7.04
N ARG A 126 -3.26 -2.48 7.96
CA ARG A 126 -4.13 -2.09 9.08
C ARG A 126 -3.65 -0.85 9.84
N ALA A 127 -2.35 -0.83 10.19
CA ALA A 127 -1.75 0.27 10.96
C ALA A 127 -1.70 1.58 10.16
N GLU A 128 -1.44 1.50 8.86
CA GLU A 128 -1.36 2.68 7.98
C GLU A 128 -2.75 3.28 7.77
N LYS A 129 -3.79 2.45 7.57
CA LYS A 129 -5.18 2.91 7.50
C LYS A 129 -5.58 3.67 8.78
N LYS A 130 -5.28 3.10 9.95
CA LYS A 130 -5.52 3.76 11.24
C LYS A 130 -4.73 5.06 11.36
N GLN A 131 -3.45 5.06 10.98
CA GLN A 131 -2.61 6.24 11.05
C GLN A 131 -3.13 7.37 10.15
N ILE A 132 -3.61 7.06 8.94
CA ILE A 132 -4.22 8.04 8.03
C ILE A 132 -5.45 8.68 8.69
N ILE A 133 -6.36 7.87 9.24
CA ILE A 133 -7.55 8.36 9.95
C ILE A 133 -7.14 9.31 11.10
N MET A 134 -6.18 8.90 11.93
CA MET A 134 -5.71 9.72 13.05
C MET A 134 -4.91 10.96 12.61
N SER A 135 -4.32 10.94 11.42
CA SER A 135 -3.52 12.04 10.89
C SER A 135 -4.35 13.05 10.10
N LEU A 136 -5.62 12.77 9.80
CA LEU A 136 -6.52 13.67 9.06
C LEU A 136 -6.48 15.14 9.53
N PRO A 137 -6.51 15.45 10.85
CA PRO A 137 -6.47 16.84 11.32
C PRO A 137 -5.16 17.57 11.00
N LYS A 138 -4.11 16.81 10.69
CA LYS A 138 -2.76 17.31 10.39
C LYS A 138 -2.46 17.32 8.88
N LEU A 139 -3.35 16.76 8.06
CA LEU A 139 -3.18 16.75 6.61
C LEU A 139 -3.62 18.09 6.01
N SER A 140 -2.97 18.46 4.92
CA SER A 140 -3.37 19.56 4.04
C SER A 140 -4.37 19.08 2.99
N GLN A 141 -5.16 20.01 2.42
CA GLN A 141 -6.09 19.71 1.32
C GLN A 141 -5.39 19.00 0.15
N PHE A 142 -4.21 19.51 -0.24
CA PHE A 142 -3.43 18.88 -1.31
C PHE A 142 -3.05 17.42 -1.00
N GLN A 143 -2.78 17.10 0.28
CA GLN A 143 -2.41 15.75 0.67
C GLN A 143 -3.60 14.80 0.64
N ILE A 144 -4.78 15.24 1.08
CA ILE A 144 -5.98 14.40 1.01
C ILE A 144 -6.43 14.20 -0.44
N ASP A 145 -6.32 15.22 -1.28
CA ASP A 145 -6.65 15.13 -2.71
C ASP A 145 -5.74 14.13 -3.43
N GLU A 146 -4.42 14.17 -3.14
CA GLU A 146 -3.48 13.21 -3.71
C GLU A 146 -3.71 11.78 -3.18
N LEU A 147 -4.09 11.61 -1.91
CA LEU A 147 -4.47 10.29 -1.38
C LEU A 147 -5.71 9.74 -2.09
N ILE A 148 -6.75 10.55 -2.26
CA ILE A 148 -7.98 10.16 -2.97
C ILE A 148 -7.63 9.75 -4.40
N LYS A 149 -6.81 10.54 -5.09
CA LYS A 149 -6.36 10.25 -6.45
C LYS A 149 -5.57 8.95 -6.54
N ILE A 150 -4.65 8.70 -5.60
CA ILE A 150 -3.90 7.44 -5.52
C ILE A 150 -4.87 6.26 -5.36
N PHE A 151 -5.84 6.34 -4.45
CA PHE A 151 -6.79 5.25 -4.24
C PHE A 151 -7.75 5.04 -5.43
N GLN A 152 -8.13 6.11 -6.14
CA GLN A 152 -8.92 6.00 -7.37
C GLN A 152 -8.12 5.32 -8.48
N GLU A 153 -6.85 5.68 -8.64
CA GLU A 153 -5.95 5.05 -9.61
C GLU A 153 -5.71 3.58 -9.25
N GLU A 154 -5.51 3.29 -7.97
CA GLU A 154 -5.39 1.95 -7.42
C GLU A 154 -6.61 1.11 -7.82
N LYS A 155 -7.82 1.58 -7.48
CA LYS A 155 -9.08 0.93 -7.84
C LYS A 155 -9.22 0.68 -9.35
N ARG A 156 -8.82 1.63 -10.18
CA ARG A 156 -8.83 1.48 -11.65
C ARG A 156 -7.89 0.35 -12.08
N LYS A 157 -6.63 0.37 -11.63
CA LYS A 157 -5.62 -0.66 -11.94
C LYS A 157 -6.10 -2.05 -11.52
N PHE A 158 -6.75 -2.18 -10.37
CA PHE A 158 -7.30 -3.48 -9.92
C PHE A 158 -8.52 -3.92 -10.72
N SER A 159 -9.33 -2.98 -11.22
CA SER A 159 -10.47 -3.29 -12.08
C SER A 159 -10.03 -3.73 -13.48
N GLU A 160 -8.86 -3.29 -13.93
CA GLU A 160 -8.24 -3.62 -15.22
C GLU A 160 -7.42 -4.94 -15.17
N LEU A 161 -7.27 -5.57 -14.01
CA LEU A 161 -6.57 -6.85 -13.91
C LEU A 161 -7.36 -7.99 -14.57
N ASP A 162 -6.61 -8.85 -15.28
CA ASP A 162 -7.15 -9.99 -16.02
C ASP A 162 -7.88 -11.02 -15.14
N VAL A 163 -8.80 -11.78 -15.76
CA VAL A 163 -9.61 -12.86 -15.16
C VAL A 163 -8.75 -13.83 -14.34
N LYS A 164 -7.52 -14.09 -14.77
CA LYS A 164 -6.59 -15.01 -14.11
C LYS A 164 -6.26 -14.62 -12.66
N HIS A 165 -6.30 -13.33 -12.33
CA HIS A 165 -6.02 -12.83 -10.98
C HIS A 165 -7.28 -12.61 -10.13
N LYS A 166 -8.49 -12.90 -10.67
CA LYS A 166 -9.77 -12.62 -9.99
C LYS A 166 -9.90 -13.36 -8.66
N GLU A 167 -9.48 -14.62 -8.57
CA GLU A 167 -9.54 -15.37 -7.32
C GLU A 167 -8.56 -14.84 -6.26
N GLN A 168 -7.36 -14.45 -6.69
CA GLN A 168 -6.38 -13.83 -5.80
C GLN A 168 -6.87 -12.46 -5.32
N LEU A 169 -7.45 -11.67 -6.22
CA LEU A 169 -8.02 -10.36 -5.91
C LEU A 169 -9.18 -10.47 -4.92
N LYS A 170 -10.08 -11.46 -5.10
CA LYS A 170 -11.17 -11.72 -4.15
C LYS A 170 -10.66 -12.14 -2.78
N LYS A 171 -9.62 -12.98 -2.71
CA LYS A 171 -8.99 -13.34 -1.42
C LYS A 171 -8.38 -12.12 -0.74
N LEU A 172 -7.73 -11.26 -1.52
CA LEU A 172 -7.08 -10.05 -1.02
C LEU A 172 -8.12 -9.04 -0.52
N GLU A 173 -9.20 -8.82 -1.28
CA GLU A 173 -10.33 -7.98 -0.88
C GLU A 173 -10.98 -8.48 0.42
N ASN A 174 -11.20 -9.79 0.54
CA ASN A 174 -11.74 -10.39 1.76
C ASN A 174 -10.81 -10.15 2.96
N LYS A 175 -9.50 -10.31 2.78
CA LYS A 175 -8.51 -10.06 3.83
C LYS A 175 -8.56 -8.59 4.29
N HIS A 176 -8.51 -7.65 3.36
CA HIS A 176 -8.54 -6.23 3.71
C HIS A 176 -9.90 -5.78 4.28
N SER A 177 -10.99 -6.44 3.88
CA SER A 177 -12.31 -6.24 4.50
C SER A 177 -12.32 -6.70 5.95
N ALA A 178 -11.78 -7.89 6.25
CA ALA A 178 -11.68 -8.38 7.62
C ALA A 178 -10.72 -7.53 8.48
N GLU A 179 -9.63 -7.04 7.88
CA GLU A 179 -8.73 -6.08 8.53
C GLU A 179 -9.46 -4.77 8.86
N TRP A 180 -10.33 -4.30 7.97
CA TRP A 180 -11.16 -3.12 8.23
C TRP A 180 -12.10 -3.34 9.40
N GLU A 181 -12.88 -4.42 9.40
CA GLU A 181 -13.77 -4.79 10.51
C GLU A 181 -13.02 -4.86 11.85
N SER A 182 -11.78 -5.37 11.83
CA SER A 182 -10.92 -5.40 13.02
C SER A 182 -10.54 -4.00 13.51
N ILE A 183 -10.28 -3.04 12.61
CA ILE A 183 -10.05 -1.63 12.98
C ILE A 183 -11.31 -1.04 13.60
N GLU A 184 -12.48 -1.30 13.03
CA GLU A 184 -13.74 -0.79 13.56
C GLU A 184 -13.98 -1.27 14.99
N MET A 185 -13.74 -2.55 15.26
CA MET A 185 -13.85 -3.14 16.58
C MET A 185 -12.83 -2.53 17.55
N GLU A 186 -11.57 -2.37 17.13
CA GLU A 186 -10.50 -1.79 17.94
C GLU A 186 -10.78 -0.32 18.31
N MET A 187 -11.27 0.48 17.34
CA MET A 187 -11.59 1.89 17.55
C MET A 187 -12.81 2.06 18.45
N GLN A 188 -13.86 1.25 18.28
CA GLN A 188 -15.01 1.25 19.18
C GLN A 188 -14.61 0.85 20.60
N GLN A 189 -13.80 -0.19 20.76
CA GLN A 189 -13.35 -0.63 22.08
C GLN A 189 -12.48 0.43 22.77
N THR A 190 -11.61 1.11 22.02
CA THR A 190 -10.78 2.20 22.56
C THR A 190 -11.67 3.35 23.02
N GLN A 191 -12.65 3.76 22.21
CA GLN A 191 -13.57 4.83 22.54
C GLN A 191 -14.41 4.52 23.79
N VAL A 192 -14.99 3.32 23.89
CA VAL A 192 -15.74 2.89 25.07
C VAL A 192 -14.85 2.84 26.32
N SER A 193 -13.62 2.33 26.19
CA SER A 193 -12.69 2.26 27.33
C SER A 193 -12.26 3.65 27.82
N ASP A 194 -12.03 4.60 26.91
CA ASP A 194 -11.69 5.98 27.24
C ASP A 194 -12.86 6.72 27.90
N GLU A 195 -14.09 6.47 27.43
CA GLU A 195 -15.33 7.02 28.01
C GLU A 195 -15.57 6.45 29.42
N GLU A 196 -15.48 5.14 29.62
CA GLU A 196 -15.65 4.50 30.94
C GLU A 196 -14.59 4.96 31.95
N ASN A 197 -13.34 5.11 31.52
CA ASN A 197 -12.25 5.56 32.39
C ASN A 197 -12.42 7.04 32.78
N THR A 198 -12.89 7.88 31.85
CA THR A 198 -13.19 9.28 32.13
C THR A 198 -14.35 9.41 33.11
N GLU A 199 -15.41 8.61 32.93
CA GLU A 199 -16.58 8.62 33.82
C GLU A 199 -16.23 8.09 35.22
N ALA A 200 -15.41 7.04 35.30
CA ALA A 200 -14.90 6.53 36.58
C ALA A 200 -14.02 7.56 37.32
N ASP A 201 -13.18 8.33 36.61
CA ASP A 201 -12.35 9.38 37.21
C ASP A 201 -13.20 10.57 37.70
N ASP A 202 -14.26 10.93 36.95
CA ASP A 202 -15.21 11.99 37.35
C ASP A 202 -16.05 11.56 38.57
N ILE A 203 -16.49 10.30 38.63
CA ILE A 203 -17.14 9.71 39.81
C ILE A 203 -16.17 9.69 41.00
N ARG A 204 -14.90 9.33 40.80
CA ARG A 204 -13.89 9.32 41.87
C ARG A 204 -13.61 10.72 42.41
N LYS A 205 -13.56 11.74 41.54
CA LYS A 205 -13.42 13.15 41.91
C LYS A 205 -14.65 13.67 42.65
N SER A 206 -15.85 13.37 42.17
CA SER A 206 -17.10 13.80 42.82
C SER A 206 -17.34 13.11 44.16
N LEU A 207 -16.82 11.91 44.37
CA LEU A 207 -16.82 11.21 45.67
C LEU A 207 -15.66 11.61 46.60
N GLY A 208 -14.75 12.49 46.17
CA GLY A 208 -13.67 13.04 47.00
C GLY A 208 -12.56 12.04 47.37
N ILE A 209 -12.38 10.96 46.59
CA ILE A 209 -11.43 9.87 46.88
C ILE A 209 -10.13 10.04 46.06
N SER A 210 -9.70 11.29 45.85
CA SER A 210 -8.47 11.62 45.11
C SER A 210 -7.23 11.14 45.87
#